data_AF-A0A925TH81-F1
#
_entry.id   AF-A0A925TH81-F1
#
_cell.length_a   1.000
_cell.length_b   1.000
_cell.length_c   1.000
_cell.angle_alpha   90.00
_cell.angle_beta   90.00
_cell.angle_gamma   90.00
#
_symmetry.space_group_name_H-M   'P 1'
#
loop_
_entity.id
_entity.type
_entity.pdbx_description
1 polymer ?
#
loop_
_entity_poly.entity_id
_entity_poly.type
_entity_poly.pdbx_seq_one_letter_code
_entity_poly.pdbx_strand_id
1 'polypeptide(L)'
;MFDPAVSEFLDRPADSYSNYRDADGKPVQLIWGQAPLNDFGSRPITFDAIGARVVRPMPAPGVHPRIYFGPDDLPDVRNRLKDTRAGQRAWNNILSWTEMMKGRYDDKAAYAQPDVWKGGFGGLHGPVPLYRLSIPRENGFAYNQHPKAAAIYRSLVDGTATEFPAFYWNTFALEAFRCLITNDEAAGRDLAKATITALTLDQAKRAADRAAKQAKNPAVPLPPPDQPVGTYQLAFTYDFLFNWLTPAQRTAIHAELAATTWSH
;
A
#
# COMPACT_ATOMS: atom_id res chain seq x y z
N MET A 1 10.27 12.98 -31.59
CA MET A 1 11.03 14.14 -31.08
C MET A 1 11.03 13.98 -29.56
N PHE A 2 12.17 13.65 -28.95
CA PHE A 2 12.23 13.37 -27.51
C PHE A 2 11.99 14.65 -26.70
N ASP A 3 11.38 14.49 -25.53
CA ASP A 3 11.14 15.55 -24.54
C ASP A 3 12.49 16.20 -24.14
N PRO A 4 12.62 17.54 -24.17
CA PRO A 4 13.81 18.26 -23.71
C PRO A 4 14.31 17.84 -22.33
N ALA A 5 13.43 17.40 -21.42
CA ALA A 5 13.80 16.93 -20.09
C ALA A 5 14.57 15.59 -20.10
N VAL A 6 14.37 14.76 -21.12
CA VAL A 6 15.14 13.51 -21.31
C VAL A 6 16.57 13.82 -21.75
N SER A 7 16.78 14.91 -22.50
CA SER A 7 18.11 15.37 -22.92
C SER A 7 18.98 15.73 -21.72
N GLU A 8 18.42 16.44 -20.73
CA GLU A 8 19.21 16.93 -19.59
C GLU A 8 19.70 15.80 -18.66
N PHE A 9 18.96 14.70 -18.55
CA PHE A 9 19.42 13.52 -17.79
C PHE A 9 20.58 12.82 -18.51
N LEU A 10 20.48 12.70 -19.83
CA LEU A 10 21.49 12.03 -20.65
C LEU A 10 22.83 12.77 -20.62
N ASP A 11 22.85 14.08 -20.39
CA ASP A 11 24.08 14.87 -20.30
C ASP A 11 24.69 14.92 -18.89
N ARG A 12 24.03 14.32 -17.88
CA ARG A 12 24.53 14.32 -16.50
C ARG A 12 25.59 13.23 -16.28
N PRO A 13 26.58 13.50 -15.41
CA PRO A 13 27.48 12.47 -14.90
C PRO A 13 26.71 11.33 -14.24
N ALA A 14 27.13 10.10 -14.52
CA ALA A 14 26.70 8.90 -13.85
C ALA A 14 27.50 8.72 -12.54
N ASP A 15 27.30 9.62 -11.58
CA ASP A 15 28.09 9.68 -10.33
C ASP A 15 28.06 8.38 -9.49
N SER A 16 27.04 7.54 -9.71
CA SER A 16 26.94 6.19 -9.14
C SER A 16 28.01 5.20 -9.67
N TYR A 17 28.75 5.57 -10.72
CA TYR A 17 29.81 4.79 -11.35
C TYR A 17 31.17 5.49 -11.29
N SER A 18 31.43 6.30 -10.26
CA SER A 18 32.69 7.02 -10.03
C SER A 18 33.96 6.14 -9.97
N ASN A 19 33.79 4.82 -9.91
CA ASN A 19 34.88 3.84 -9.94
C ASN A 19 35.19 3.27 -11.35
N TYR A 20 34.48 3.71 -12.40
CA TYR A 20 34.76 3.25 -13.75
C TYR A 20 36.13 3.75 -14.22
N ARG A 21 36.89 2.85 -14.84
CA ARG A 21 38.24 3.12 -15.35
C ARG A 21 38.34 2.69 -16.81
N ASP A 22 39.08 3.44 -17.61
CA ASP A 22 39.40 3.04 -18.98
C ASP A 22 40.39 1.85 -19.01
N ALA A 23 40.75 1.40 -20.22
CA ALA A 23 41.69 0.30 -20.43
C ALA A 23 43.08 0.55 -19.84
N ASP A 24 43.45 1.82 -19.60
CA ASP A 24 44.71 2.24 -18.98
C ASP A 24 44.58 2.46 -17.45
N GLY A 25 43.41 2.18 -16.88
CA GLY A 25 43.13 2.31 -15.45
C GLY A 25 42.84 3.74 -14.98
N LYS A 26 42.66 4.70 -15.88
CA LYS A 26 42.34 6.10 -15.51
C LYS A 26 40.85 6.24 -15.20
N PRO A 27 40.47 7.00 -14.16
CA PRO A 27 39.06 7.27 -13.87
C PRO A 27 38.38 7.94 -15.06
N VAL A 28 37.23 7.43 -15.47
CA VAL A 28 36.40 8.06 -16.52
C VAL A 28 35.07 8.47 -15.90
N GLN A 29 34.72 9.74 -16.07
CA GLN A 29 33.40 10.23 -15.72
C GLN A 29 32.42 9.84 -16.84
N LEU A 30 31.66 8.77 -16.62
CA LEU A 30 30.62 8.35 -17.54
C LEU A 30 29.49 9.39 -17.56
N ILE A 31 29.02 9.74 -18.75
CA ILE A 31 27.80 10.55 -18.95
C ILE A 31 26.68 9.58 -19.37
N TRP A 32 25.49 9.70 -18.79
CA TRP A 32 24.41 8.72 -18.98
C TRP A 32 24.04 8.45 -20.43
N GLY A 33 24.07 9.48 -21.28
CA GLY A 33 23.78 9.40 -22.70
C GLY A 33 24.94 8.94 -23.57
N GLN A 34 26.15 8.86 -22.99
CA GLN A 34 27.35 8.40 -23.69
C GLN A 34 27.62 6.91 -23.48
N ALA A 35 26.96 6.26 -22.51
CA ALA A 35 27.01 4.82 -22.35
C ALA A 35 26.10 4.18 -23.42
N PRO A 36 26.65 3.54 -24.46
CA PRO A 36 25.86 2.68 -25.33
C PRO A 36 25.15 1.64 -24.46
N LEU A 37 23.86 1.38 -24.70
CA LEU A 37 23.14 0.28 -24.04
C LEU A 37 23.89 -1.07 -24.16
N ASN A 38 24.73 -1.19 -25.19
CA ASN A 38 25.56 -2.35 -25.48
C ASN A 38 26.88 -2.42 -24.69
N ASP A 39 27.36 -1.32 -24.10
CA ASP A 39 28.62 -1.28 -23.33
C ASP A 39 28.50 -1.91 -21.93
N PHE A 40 27.28 -2.16 -21.47
CA PHE A 40 27.06 -2.99 -20.28
C PHE A 40 27.40 -4.47 -20.54
N GLY A 41 27.68 -4.83 -21.80
CA GLY A 41 27.94 -6.17 -22.27
C GLY A 41 26.69 -7.06 -22.21
N SER A 42 26.63 -8.08 -23.05
CA SER A 42 25.68 -9.17 -22.86
C SER A 42 26.04 -9.91 -21.57
N ARG A 43 25.34 -9.62 -20.46
CA ARG A 43 25.45 -10.40 -19.24
C ARG A 43 24.53 -11.62 -19.33
N PRO A 44 25.04 -12.86 -19.20
CA PRO A 44 24.17 -14.00 -19.01
C PRO A 44 23.44 -13.84 -17.68
N ILE A 45 22.14 -13.53 -17.73
CA ILE A 45 21.28 -13.58 -16.54
C ILE A 45 20.98 -15.06 -16.32
N THR A 46 21.64 -15.65 -15.33
CA THR A 46 21.25 -16.97 -14.85
C THR A 46 20.02 -16.77 -13.97
N PHE A 47 18.84 -17.11 -14.49
CA PHE A 47 17.63 -17.14 -13.68
C PHE A 47 17.74 -18.32 -12.72
N ASP A 48 18.17 -18.04 -11.49
CA ASP A 48 18.07 -18.98 -10.40
C ASP A 48 16.62 -19.00 -9.90
N ALA A 49 15.87 -20.00 -10.37
CA ALA A 49 14.51 -20.24 -9.92
C ALA A 49 14.46 -21.11 -8.64
N ILE A 50 15.60 -21.43 -8.03
CA ILE A 50 15.63 -22.14 -6.74
C ILE A 50 14.98 -21.25 -5.69
N GLY A 51 13.87 -21.73 -5.13
CA GLY A 51 13.03 -20.98 -4.18
C GLY A 51 11.95 -20.11 -4.84
N ALA A 52 11.89 -20.07 -6.18
CA ALA A 52 10.73 -19.51 -6.88
C ALA A 52 9.50 -20.40 -6.60
N ARG A 53 8.41 -19.75 -6.20
CA ARG A 53 7.17 -20.45 -5.88
C ARG A 53 6.54 -20.99 -7.17
N VAL A 54 6.07 -22.23 -7.14
CA VAL A 54 5.12 -22.73 -8.14
C VAL A 54 3.83 -21.93 -8.02
N VAL A 55 3.47 -21.20 -9.08
CA VAL A 55 2.20 -20.48 -9.16
C VAL A 55 1.07 -21.51 -9.13
N ARG A 56 0.22 -21.44 -8.11
CA ARG A 56 -0.97 -22.31 -8.00
C ARG A 56 -2.09 -21.79 -8.90
N PRO A 57 -2.99 -22.68 -9.37
CA PRO A 57 -4.19 -22.25 -10.08
C PRO A 57 -4.97 -21.21 -9.29
N MET A 58 -5.60 -20.27 -10.01
CA MET A 58 -6.45 -19.27 -9.38
C MET A 58 -7.62 -19.96 -8.65
N PRO A 59 -7.92 -19.58 -7.40
CA PRO A 59 -9.10 -20.09 -6.69
C PRO A 59 -10.40 -19.85 -7.46
N ALA A 60 -11.37 -20.75 -7.29
CA ALA A 60 -12.70 -20.64 -7.87
C ALA A 60 -13.40 -19.33 -7.44
N PRO A 61 -14.37 -18.81 -8.23
CA PRO A 61 -15.15 -17.65 -7.83
C PRO A 61 -15.78 -17.83 -6.43
N GLY A 62 -15.70 -16.80 -5.60
CA GLY A 62 -16.19 -16.84 -4.21
C GLY A 62 -15.25 -17.53 -3.21
N VAL A 63 -14.10 -18.06 -3.67
CA VAL A 63 -13.03 -18.57 -2.80
C VAL A 63 -11.93 -17.51 -2.70
N HIS A 64 -11.64 -17.09 -1.48
CA HIS A 64 -10.72 -16.01 -1.15
C HIS A 64 -9.74 -16.44 -0.03
N PRO A 65 -8.50 -15.91 0.03
CA PRO A 65 -7.91 -14.91 -0.86
C PRO A 65 -7.65 -15.47 -2.26
N ARG A 66 -7.59 -14.58 -3.25
CA ARG A 66 -7.28 -14.94 -4.64
C ARG A 66 -6.40 -13.94 -5.37
N ILE A 67 -6.05 -12.84 -4.73
CA ILE A 67 -5.07 -11.90 -5.24
C ILE A 67 -3.69 -12.29 -4.66
N TYR A 68 -2.72 -12.52 -5.54
CA TYR A 68 -1.35 -13.03 -5.27
C TYR A 68 -1.23 -14.48 -4.76
N PHE A 69 -2.18 -14.98 -3.97
CA PHE A 69 -2.13 -16.35 -3.42
C PHE A 69 -3.53 -16.90 -3.13
N GLY A 70 -3.66 -18.22 -3.07
CA GLY A 70 -4.90 -18.91 -2.72
C GLY A 70 -5.00 -19.26 -1.23
N PRO A 71 -6.14 -19.80 -0.76
CA PRO A 71 -6.28 -20.22 0.64
C PRO A 71 -5.27 -21.30 1.06
N ASP A 72 -4.99 -22.25 0.15
CA ASP A 72 -4.05 -23.35 0.40
C ASP A 72 -2.59 -22.89 0.56
N ASP A 73 -2.32 -21.63 0.24
CA ASP A 73 -1.01 -21.00 0.38
C ASP A 73 -0.81 -20.35 1.75
N LEU A 74 -1.88 -20.15 2.52
CA LEU A 74 -1.82 -19.50 3.84
C LEU A 74 -0.84 -20.16 4.81
N PRO A 75 -0.73 -21.50 4.91
CA PRO A 75 0.27 -22.13 5.77
C PRO A 75 1.70 -21.71 5.43
N ASP A 76 2.05 -21.70 4.14
CA ASP A 76 3.39 -21.28 3.68
C ASP A 76 3.63 -19.79 3.94
N VAL A 77 2.66 -18.93 3.63
CA VAL A 77 2.76 -17.48 3.90
C VAL A 77 2.98 -17.21 5.39
N ARG A 78 2.23 -17.89 6.27
CA ARG A 78 2.39 -17.82 7.73
C ARG A 78 3.77 -18.27 8.17
N ASN A 79 4.26 -19.40 7.67
CA ASN A 79 5.59 -19.90 7.97
C ASN A 79 6.66 -18.91 7.54
N ARG A 80 6.57 -18.34 6.33
CA ARG A 80 7.54 -17.35 5.85
C ARG A 80 7.56 -16.08 6.68
N LEU A 81 6.38 -15.58 7.08
CA LEU A 81 6.27 -14.42 7.97
C LEU A 81 6.87 -14.70 9.36
N LYS A 82 6.72 -15.94 9.87
CA LYS A 82 7.18 -16.34 11.19
C LYS A 82 8.67 -16.70 11.23
N ASP A 83 9.15 -17.45 10.24
CA ASP A 83 10.41 -18.20 10.32
C ASP A 83 11.54 -17.55 9.50
N THR A 84 11.24 -16.57 8.65
CA THR A 84 12.26 -15.84 7.88
C THR A 84 12.50 -14.45 8.44
N ARG A 85 13.76 -14.00 8.43
CA ARG A 85 14.13 -12.64 8.87
C ARG A 85 13.39 -11.56 8.07
N ALA A 86 13.26 -11.73 6.76
CA ALA A 86 12.56 -10.78 5.90
C ALA A 86 11.05 -10.76 6.21
N GLY A 87 10.43 -11.93 6.40
CA GLY A 87 9.02 -12.06 6.76
C GLY A 87 8.71 -11.43 8.11
N GLN A 88 9.53 -11.66 9.13
CA GLN A 88 9.38 -11.02 10.45
C GLN A 88 9.48 -9.50 10.36
N ARG A 89 10.38 -8.96 9.53
CA ARG A 89 10.52 -7.51 9.32
C ARG A 89 9.31 -6.93 8.58
N ALA A 90 8.79 -7.62 7.57
CA ALA A 90 7.56 -7.22 6.88
C ALA A 90 6.36 -7.25 7.84
N TRP A 91 6.26 -8.29 8.68
CA TRP A 91 5.21 -8.43 9.67
C TRP A 91 5.25 -7.29 10.70
N ASN A 92 6.43 -6.96 11.21
CA ASN A 92 6.62 -5.83 12.11
C ASN A 92 6.15 -4.50 11.50
N ASN A 93 6.44 -4.27 10.22
CA ASN A 93 5.99 -3.09 9.48
C ASN A 93 4.45 -3.04 9.36
N ILE A 94 3.81 -4.17 9.02
CA ILE A 94 2.34 -4.31 9.02
C ILE A 94 1.77 -3.95 10.39
N LEU A 95 2.33 -4.50 11.47
CA LEU A 95 1.88 -4.19 12.84
C LEU A 95 2.04 -2.71 13.17
N SER A 96 3.14 -2.05 12.77
CA SER A 96 3.33 -0.63 13.00
C SER A 96 2.21 0.23 12.38
N TRP A 97 1.84 -0.01 11.11
CA TRP A 97 0.76 0.74 10.47
C TRP A 97 -0.62 0.46 11.08
N THR A 98 -0.92 -0.82 11.28
CA THR A 98 -2.23 -1.26 11.76
C THR A 98 -2.49 -0.81 13.20
N GLU A 99 -1.51 -0.95 14.10
CA GLU A 99 -1.62 -0.47 15.48
C GLU A 99 -1.69 1.06 15.54
N MET A 100 -1.00 1.79 14.65
CA MET A 100 -1.14 3.25 14.55
C MET A 100 -2.55 3.67 14.14
N MET A 101 -3.11 3.06 13.10
CA MET A 101 -4.48 3.33 12.67
C MET A 101 -5.49 3.09 13.80
N LYS A 102 -5.27 2.04 14.59
CA LYS A 102 -6.12 1.73 15.76
C LYS A 102 -5.83 2.63 16.97
N GLY A 103 -4.85 3.54 16.89
CA GLY A 103 -4.38 4.37 18.00
C GLY A 103 -3.83 3.56 19.17
N ARG A 104 -3.23 2.40 18.88
CA ARG A 104 -2.60 1.47 19.85
C ARG A 104 -1.09 1.30 19.60
N TYR A 105 -0.50 2.11 18.72
CA TYR A 105 0.93 2.05 18.45
C TYR A 105 1.72 2.28 19.74
N ASP A 106 2.71 1.41 19.94
CA ASP A 106 3.63 1.43 21.07
C ASP A 106 5.05 1.36 20.51
N ASP A 107 5.79 2.47 20.63
CA ASP A 107 7.17 2.57 20.17
C ASP A 107 8.11 1.62 20.91
N LYS A 108 7.73 1.09 22.08
CA LYS A 108 8.53 0.12 22.84
C LYS A 108 8.20 -1.33 22.49
N ALA A 109 7.14 -1.59 21.74
CA ALA A 109 6.75 -2.94 21.37
C ALA A 109 7.79 -3.59 20.44
N ALA A 110 7.90 -4.92 20.52
CA ALA A 110 8.87 -5.68 19.70
C ALA A 110 8.73 -5.43 18.19
N TYR A 111 7.51 -5.17 17.70
CA TYR A 111 7.28 -4.87 16.29
C TYR A 111 7.82 -3.50 15.86
N ALA A 112 7.95 -2.55 16.79
CA ALA A 112 8.50 -1.22 16.53
C ALA A 112 10.03 -1.18 16.61
N GLN A 113 10.68 -2.28 17.03
CA GLN A 113 12.11 -2.32 17.34
C GLN A 113 12.96 -3.08 16.29
N PRO A 114 14.24 -2.69 16.09
CA PRO A 114 14.90 -1.52 16.68
C PRO A 114 14.39 -0.21 16.06
N ASP A 115 14.28 0.83 16.87
CA ASP A 115 13.97 2.17 16.40
C ASP A 115 15.21 2.81 15.75
N VAL A 116 15.38 2.54 14.46
CA VAL A 116 16.58 2.94 13.68
C VAL A 116 16.51 4.36 13.11
N TRP A 117 15.37 5.05 13.24
CA TRP A 117 15.15 6.36 12.59
C TRP A 117 14.93 7.52 13.56
N LYS A 118 15.41 7.40 14.80
CA LYS A 118 15.35 8.46 15.81
C LYS A 118 15.90 9.79 15.26
N GLY A 119 15.01 10.75 15.01
CA GLY A 119 15.36 12.15 14.74
C GLY A 119 15.49 12.58 13.26
N GLY A 120 15.27 11.72 12.27
CA GLY A 120 15.24 12.12 10.84
C GLY A 120 13.82 12.33 10.29
N PHE A 121 13.61 13.32 9.40
CA PHE A 121 12.30 13.62 8.75
C PHE A 121 11.09 13.78 9.70
N GLY A 122 11.30 14.42 10.86
CA GLY A 122 10.21 14.72 11.78
C GLY A 122 9.80 13.57 12.70
N GLY A 123 10.78 12.84 13.24
CA GLY A 123 10.57 11.91 14.36
C GLY A 123 10.00 10.58 13.91
N LEU A 124 10.61 9.94 12.92
CA LEU A 124 10.35 8.53 12.62
C LEU A 124 10.65 7.69 13.87
N HIS A 125 9.66 6.91 14.32
CA HIS A 125 9.84 5.88 15.35
C HIS A 125 9.53 4.52 14.75
N GLY A 126 10.50 3.61 14.77
CA GLY A 126 10.39 2.29 14.15
C GLY A 126 10.62 2.29 12.63
N PRO A 127 10.19 1.24 11.90
CA PRO A 127 10.58 1.04 10.50
C PRO A 127 9.77 1.87 9.48
N VAL A 128 8.81 2.69 9.92
CA VAL A 128 7.78 3.27 9.02
C VAL A 128 7.56 4.78 9.21
N PRO A 129 7.28 5.52 8.11
CA PRO A 129 6.94 6.94 8.17
C PRO A 129 5.51 7.22 8.63
N LEU A 130 5.25 7.01 9.92
CA LEU A 130 3.91 7.12 10.53
C LEU A 130 3.27 8.50 10.41
N TYR A 131 4.07 9.56 10.22
CA TYR A 131 3.57 10.92 9.95
C TYR A 131 2.64 11.01 8.72
N ARG A 132 2.69 10.03 7.81
CA ARG A 132 1.86 9.99 6.59
C ARG A 132 0.38 9.67 6.85
N LEU A 133 0.00 9.30 8.07
CA LEU A 133 -1.41 9.13 8.44
C LEU A 133 -2.13 10.47 8.75
N SER A 134 -1.46 11.61 8.54
CA SER A 134 -2.04 12.96 8.62
C SER A 134 -2.70 13.29 9.97
N ILE A 135 -2.15 12.76 11.06
CA ILE A 135 -2.59 13.10 12.41
C ILE A 135 -1.95 14.44 12.80
N PRO A 136 -2.72 15.52 13.03
CA PRO A 136 -2.16 16.83 13.34
C PRO A 136 -1.34 16.81 14.63
N ARG A 137 -0.24 17.57 14.61
CA ARG A 137 0.70 17.72 15.72
C ARG A 137 0.17 18.74 16.70
N GLU A 138 -0.34 18.32 17.87
CA GLU A 138 -0.73 19.29 18.90
C GLU A 138 0.42 19.64 19.85
N ASN A 139 1.31 18.71 20.27
CA ASN A 139 2.36 19.02 21.26
C ASN A 139 3.58 18.05 21.24
N GLY A 140 4.38 18.05 20.16
CA GLY A 140 5.61 17.24 20.11
C GLY A 140 5.38 15.73 19.89
N PHE A 141 6.48 14.98 19.73
CA PHE A 141 6.56 13.64 19.11
C PHE A 141 5.97 12.48 19.94
N ALA A 142 4.67 12.48 20.22
CA ALA A 142 3.99 11.31 20.77
C ALA A 142 3.20 10.58 19.67
N TYR A 143 3.87 9.68 18.96
CA TYR A 143 3.21 8.69 18.10
C TYR A 143 2.54 7.57 18.92
N ASN A 144 2.83 7.50 20.21
CA ASN A 144 2.29 6.50 21.09
C ASN A 144 0.80 6.76 21.33
N GLN A 145 -0.01 5.74 21.06
CA GLN A 145 -1.42 5.67 21.42
C GLN A 145 -2.21 6.95 21.10
N HIS A 146 -2.19 7.38 19.84
CA HIS A 146 -2.81 8.67 19.48
C HIS A 146 -4.35 8.61 19.57
N PRO A 147 -4.99 9.34 20.51
CA PRO A 147 -6.44 9.23 20.74
C PRO A 147 -7.26 9.61 19.50
N LYS A 148 -6.76 10.56 18.70
CA LYS A 148 -7.41 10.95 17.43
C LYS A 148 -7.43 9.83 16.39
N ALA A 149 -6.36 9.04 16.25
CA ALA A 149 -6.36 7.93 15.30
C ALA A 149 -7.36 6.85 15.72
N ALA A 150 -7.32 6.48 17.00
CA ALA A 150 -8.31 5.58 17.58
C ALA A 150 -9.74 6.10 17.36
N ALA A 151 -9.99 7.38 17.62
CA ALA A 151 -11.31 8.00 17.45
C ALA A 151 -11.78 8.00 15.99
N ILE A 152 -10.90 8.29 15.03
CA ILE A 152 -11.22 8.22 13.59
C ILE A 152 -11.54 6.78 13.18
N TYR A 153 -10.68 5.82 13.53
CA TYR A 153 -10.95 4.43 13.18
C TYR A 153 -12.24 3.93 13.85
N ARG A 154 -12.49 4.28 15.10
CA ARG A 154 -13.72 3.90 15.80
C ARG A 154 -14.96 4.56 15.22
N SER A 155 -14.92 5.84 14.85
CA SER A 155 -16.06 6.47 14.18
C SER A 155 -16.38 5.82 12.82
N LEU A 156 -15.37 5.30 12.11
CA LEU A 156 -15.60 4.50 10.90
C LEU A 156 -16.26 3.15 11.22
N VAL A 157 -15.78 2.44 12.25
CA VAL A 157 -16.38 1.17 12.71
C VAL A 157 -17.83 1.35 13.17
N ASP A 158 -18.10 2.44 13.89
CA ASP A 158 -19.42 2.76 14.45
C ASP A 158 -20.38 3.37 13.39
N GLY A 159 -19.87 3.73 12.21
CA GLY A 159 -20.64 4.36 11.15
C GLY A 159 -20.99 5.83 11.41
N THR A 160 -20.30 6.48 12.35
CA THR A 160 -20.53 7.87 12.77
C THR A 160 -19.56 8.87 12.15
N ALA A 161 -18.53 8.38 11.44
CA ALA A 161 -17.58 9.23 10.73
C ALA A 161 -18.26 10.12 9.68
N THR A 162 -17.89 11.39 9.65
CA THR A 162 -18.31 12.36 8.62
C THR A 162 -17.19 12.69 7.63
N GLU A 163 -15.96 12.27 7.94
CA GLU A 163 -14.78 12.44 7.10
C GLU A 163 -13.93 11.16 7.14
N PHE A 164 -13.16 10.95 6.07
CA PHE A 164 -12.28 9.81 5.94
C PHE A 164 -10.89 10.25 5.45
N PRO A 165 -9.81 9.95 6.18
CA PRO A 165 -8.46 10.24 5.71
C PRO A 165 -8.09 9.26 4.59
N ALA A 166 -7.96 9.73 3.34
CA ALA A 166 -7.72 8.89 2.17
C ALA A 166 -6.54 7.90 2.30
N PHE A 167 -5.52 8.22 3.12
CA PHE A 167 -4.38 7.33 3.35
C PHE A 167 -4.74 6.02 4.08
N TYR A 168 -5.90 5.96 4.76
CA TYR A 168 -6.34 4.77 5.49
C TYR A 168 -6.61 3.59 4.55
N TRP A 169 -6.90 3.81 3.26
CA TRP A 169 -7.06 2.70 2.30
C TRP A 169 -5.82 1.80 2.21
N ASN A 170 -4.61 2.39 2.24
CA ASN A 170 -3.38 1.59 2.29
C ASN A 170 -3.33 0.73 3.55
N THR A 171 -3.71 1.31 4.70
CA THR A 171 -3.67 0.60 5.98
C THR A 171 -4.80 -0.42 6.13
N PHE A 172 -5.95 -0.23 5.47
CA PHE A 172 -7.05 -1.19 5.45
C PHE A 172 -6.61 -2.50 4.78
N ALA A 173 -5.90 -2.43 3.64
CA ALA A 173 -5.35 -3.63 3.01
C ALA A 173 -4.36 -4.37 3.93
N LEU A 174 -3.52 -3.62 4.66
CA LEU A 174 -2.58 -4.20 5.63
C LEU A 174 -3.28 -4.85 6.83
N GLU A 175 -4.31 -4.21 7.40
CA GLU A 175 -5.07 -4.78 8.53
C GLU A 175 -5.91 -5.97 8.08
N ALA A 176 -6.49 -5.94 6.88
CA ALA A 176 -7.20 -7.07 6.29
C ALA A 176 -6.27 -8.29 6.15
N PHE A 177 -5.06 -8.07 5.61
CA PHE A 177 -4.04 -9.11 5.54
C PHE A 177 -3.63 -9.60 6.93
N ARG A 178 -3.43 -8.70 7.90
CA ARG A 178 -3.08 -9.07 9.29
C ARG A 178 -4.16 -9.98 9.90
N CYS A 179 -5.43 -9.61 9.75
CA CYS A 179 -6.56 -10.40 10.25
C CYS A 179 -6.57 -11.79 9.59
N LEU A 180 -6.31 -11.90 8.29
CA LEU A 180 -6.22 -13.16 7.55
C LEU A 180 -5.10 -14.07 8.06
N ILE A 181 -3.91 -13.51 8.26
CA ILE A 181 -2.76 -14.25 8.79
C ILE A 181 -3.01 -14.74 10.21
N THR A 182 -3.61 -13.91 11.07
CA THR A 182 -3.82 -14.20 12.50
C THR A 182 -5.16 -14.84 12.84
N ASN A 183 -6.08 -14.95 11.87
CA ASN A 183 -7.47 -15.35 12.08
C ASN A 183 -8.20 -14.50 13.13
N ASP A 184 -7.94 -13.20 13.17
CA ASP A 184 -8.58 -12.28 14.11
C ASP A 184 -9.95 -11.84 13.58
N GLU A 185 -10.98 -12.64 13.88
CA GLU A 185 -12.33 -12.39 13.37
C GLU A 185 -12.94 -11.09 13.89
N ALA A 186 -12.65 -10.72 15.14
CA ALA A 186 -13.21 -9.52 15.74
C ALA A 186 -12.68 -8.27 15.02
N ALA A 187 -11.35 -8.18 14.84
CA ALA A 187 -10.74 -7.10 14.08
C ALA A 187 -11.17 -7.12 12.60
N GLY A 188 -11.31 -8.31 11.99
CA GLY A 188 -11.81 -8.46 10.63
C GLY A 188 -13.23 -7.91 10.44
N ARG A 189 -14.13 -8.17 11.40
CA ARG A 189 -15.52 -7.63 11.39
C ARG A 189 -15.55 -6.13 11.65
N ASP A 190 -14.71 -5.61 12.54
CA ASP A 190 -14.56 -4.17 12.75
C ASP A 190 -14.08 -3.49 11.45
N LEU A 191 -13.03 -4.02 10.82
CA LEU A 191 -12.52 -3.48 9.57
C LEU A 191 -13.53 -3.57 8.43
N ALA A 192 -14.33 -4.64 8.36
CA ALA A 192 -15.43 -4.76 7.40
C ALA A 192 -16.44 -3.61 7.54
N LYS A 193 -16.84 -3.24 8.76
CA LYS A 193 -17.71 -2.07 9.01
C LYS A 193 -17.02 -0.78 8.59
N ALA A 194 -15.79 -0.56 9.06
CA ALA A 194 -15.02 0.63 8.72
C ALA A 194 -14.83 0.82 7.21
N THR A 195 -14.61 -0.28 6.47
CA THR A 195 -14.50 -0.31 5.01
C THR A 195 -15.76 0.21 4.34
N ILE A 196 -16.95 -0.16 4.82
CA ILE A 196 -18.22 0.28 4.23
C ILE A 196 -18.51 1.74 4.55
N THR A 197 -18.22 2.19 5.77
CA THR A 197 -18.34 3.61 6.13
C THR A 197 -17.41 4.46 5.28
N ALA A 198 -16.14 4.07 5.15
CA ALA A 198 -15.16 4.76 4.31
C ALA A 198 -15.57 4.78 2.82
N LEU A 199 -16.01 3.63 2.29
CA LEU A 199 -16.54 3.51 0.93
C LEU A 199 -17.69 4.49 0.68
N THR A 200 -18.64 4.58 1.61
CA THR A 200 -19.81 5.47 1.50
C THR A 200 -19.39 6.94 1.47
N LEU A 201 -18.48 7.34 2.35
CA LEU A 201 -17.96 8.71 2.42
C LEU A 201 -17.22 9.12 1.14
N ASP A 202 -16.33 8.26 0.64
CA ASP A 202 -15.58 8.53 -0.58
C ASP A 202 -16.47 8.51 -1.83
N GLN A 203 -17.48 7.63 -1.88
CA GLN A 203 -18.47 7.62 -2.95
C GLN A 203 -19.27 8.93 -2.98
N ALA A 204 -19.71 9.43 -1.83
CA ALA A 204 -20.41 10.71 -1.72
C ALA A 204 -19.53 11.88 -2.18
N LYS A 205 -18.26 11.91 -1.73
CA LYS A 205 -17.27 12.91 -2.18
C LYS A 205 -17.07 12.86 -3.69
N ARG A 206 -16.82 11.67 -4.25
CA ARG A 206 -16.63 11.48 -5.70
C ARG A 206 -17.87 11.91 -6.49
N ALA A 207 -19.08 11.61 -6.00
CA ALA A 207 -20.32 12.04 -6.64
C ALA A 207 -20.43 13.57 -6.67
N ALA A 208 -20.13 14.26 -5.57
CA ALA A 208 -20.12 15.72 -5.51
C ALA A 208 -19.08 16.33 -6.46
N ASP A 209 -17.85 15.81 -6.48
CA ASP A 209 -16.77 16.27 -7.36
C ASP A 209 -17.16 16.08 -8.84
N ARG A 210 -17.77 14.95 -9.18
CA ARG A 210 -18.28 14.68 -10.53
C ARG A 210 -19.43 15.59 -10.91
N ALA A 211 -20.39 15.84 -10.02
CA ALA A 211 -21.48 16.78 -10.27
C ALA A 211 -20.94 18.19 -10.55
N ALA A 212 -19.97 18.65 -9.76
CA ALA A 212 -19.30 19.93 -9.96
C ALA A 212 -18.55 20.00 -11.30
N LYS A 213 -17.92 18.90 -11.73
CA LYS A 213 -17.27 18.81 -13.05
C LYS A 213 -18.30 18.80 -14.18
N GLN A 214 -19.40 18.08 -14.04
CA GLN A 214 -20.48 18.02 -15.04
C GLN A 214 -21.14 19.39 -15.22
N ALA A 215 -21.34 20.15 -14.14
CA ALA A 215 -21.92 21.49 -14.20
C ALA A 215 -21.08 22.48 -15.03
N LYS A 216 -19.76 22.29 -15.11
CA LYS A 216 -18.86 23.11 -15.93
C LYS A 216 -18.96 22.81 -17.43
N ASN A 217 -19.42 21.62 -17.81
CA ASN A 217 -19.63 21.25 -19.22
C ASN A 217 -20.85 20.32 -19.35
N PRO A 218 -22.08 20.84 -19.27
CA PRO A 218 -23.30 20.02 -19.23
C PRO A 218 -23.55 19.20 -20.51
N ALA A 219 -22.98 19.63 -21.64
CA ALA A 219 -23.18 18.99 -22.94
C ALA A 219 -22.31 17.73 -23.14
N VAL A 220 -21.28 17.53 -22.32
CA VAL A 220 -20.35 16.40 -22.44
C VAL A 220 -20.53 15.48 -21.23
N PRO A 221 -21.12 14.27 -21.40
CA PRO A 221 -21.22 13.30 -20.32
C PRO A 221 -19.85 12.94 -19.77
N LEU A 222 -19.71 12.91 -18.44
CA LEU A 222 -18.47 12.43 -17.84
C LEU A 222 -18.27 10.93 -18.08
N PRO A 223 -17.05 10.48 -18.41
CA PRO A 223 -16.75 9.06 -18.51
C PRO A 223 -16.93 8.38 -17.14
N PRO A 224 -17.09 7.04 -17.07
CA PRO A 224 -17.06 6.31 -15.81
C PRO A 224 -15.81 6.65 -14.97
N PRO A 225 -15.82 6.44 -13.64
CA PRO A 225 -14.63 6.62 -12.83
C PRO A 225 -13.49 5.69 -13.29
N ASP A 226 -12.28 6.24 -13.45
CA ASP A 226 -11.11 5.49 -13.91
C ASP A 226 -10.65 4.44 -12.89
N GLN A 227 -10.86 4.72 -11.59
CA GLN A 227 -10.46 3.87 -10.48
C GLN A 227 -11.55 3.83 -9.40
N PRO A 228 -11.69 2.70 -8.68
CA PRO A 228 -12.59 2.62 -7.54
C PRO A 228 -12.10 3.53 -6.42
N VAL A 229 -12.96 3.84 -5.45
CA VAL A 229 -12.51 4.48 -4.21
C VAL A 229 -11.43 3.61 -3.55
N GLY A 230 -10.38 4.24 -3.00
CA GLY A 230 -9.24 3.50 -2.47
C GLY A 230 -8.42 2.73 -3.50
N THR A 231 -8.71 2.89 -4.80
CA THR A 231 -7.95 2.31 -5.92
C THR A 231 -7.76 0.78 -5.77
N TYR A 232 -6.59 0.24 -6.08
CA TYR A 232 -6.30 -1.18 -5.91
C TYR A 232 -6.34 -1.65 -4.44
N GLN A 233 -6.23 -0.74 -3.47
CA GLN A 233 -6.29 -1.11 -2.05
C GLN A 233 -7.66 -1.63 -1.64
N LEU A 234 -8.74 -1.13 -2.24
CA LEU A 234 -10.08 -1.67 -2.00
C LEU A 234 -10.18 -3.13 -2.46
N ALA A 235 -9.56 -3.49 -3.59
CA ALA A 235 -9.54 -4.87 -4.07
C ALA A 235 -8.78 -5.81 -3.11
N PHE A 236 -7.60 -5.40 -2.62
CA PHE A 236 -6.88 -6.17 -1.61
C PHE A 236 -7.67 -6.30 -0.29
N THR A 237 -8.27 -5.19 0.16
CA THR A 237 -9.10 -5.17 1.37
C THR A 237 -10.28 -6.14 1.23
N TYR A 238 -10.99 -6.11 0.09
CA TYR A 238 -12.09 -7.02 -0.20
C TYR A 238 -11.64 -8.49 -0.20
N ASP A 239 -10.55 -8.78 -0.91
CA ASP A 239 -10.02 -10.14 -1.05
C ASP A 239 -9.65 -10.75 0.30
N PHE A 240 -8.94 -9.99 1.14
CA PHE A 240 -8.47 -10.47 2.43
C PHE A 240 -9.56 -10.45 3.51
N LEU A 241 -10.58 -9.58 3.41
CA LEU A 241 -11.70 -9.54 4.36
C LEU A 241 -12.87 -10.45 4.02
N PHE A 242 -12.87 -11.11 2.85
CA PHE A 242 -14.05 -11.76 2.28
C PHE A 242 -14.85 -12.60 3.30
N ASN A 243 -14.18 -13.39 4.12
CA ASN A 243 -14.79 -14.28 5.12
C ASN A 243 -15.54 -13.55 6.25
N TRP A 244 -15.22 -12.28 6.53
CA TRP A 244 -15.86 -11.47 7.57
C TRP A 244 -16.86 -10.45 7.03
N LEU A 245 -16.92 -10.26 5.70
CA LEU A 245 -17.94 -9.44 5.06
C LEU A 245 -19.29 -10.17 5.07
N THR A 246 -20.35 -9.47 5.46
CA THR A 246 -21.73 -9.93 5.24
C THR A 246 -22.07 -9.90 3.74
N PRO A 247 -23.10 -10.63 3.27
CA PRO A 247 -23.51 -10.59 1.86
C PRO A 247 -23.76 -9.18 1.34
N ALA A 248 -24.44 -8.33 2.11
CA ALA A 248 -24.72 -6.94 1.72
C ALA A 248 -23.43 -6.11 1.54
N GLN A 249 -22.46 -6.30 2.43
CA GLN A 249 -21.16 -5.62 2.34
C GLN A 249 -20.35 -6.09 1.13
N ARG A 250 -20.38 -7.39 0.83
CA ARG A 250 -19.74 -7.94 -0.39
C ARG A 250 -20.36 -7.34 -1.65
N THR A 251 -21.70 -7.28 -1.71
CA THR A 251 -22.41 -6.67 -2.83
C THR A 251 -22.04 -5.20 -3.01
N ALA A 252 -21.97 -4.43 -1.93
CA ALA A 252 -21.61 -3.01 -1.99
C ALA A 252 -20.18 -2.79 -2.53
N ILE A 253 -19.19 -3.53 -2.01
CA ILE A 253 -17.80 -3.41 -2.45
C ILE A 253 -17.65 -3.93 -3.89
N HIS A 254 -18.31 -5.03 -4.24
CA HIS A 254 -18.26 -5.57 -5.60
C HIS A 254 -18.87 -4.60 -6.63
N ALA A 255 -19.97 -3.94 -6.28
CA ALA A 255 -20.57 -2.91 -7.13
C ALA A 255 -19.60 -1.74 -7.39
N GLU A 256 -18.86 -1.30 -6.38
CA GLU A 256 -17.83 -0.27 -6.53
C GLU A 256 -16.70 -0.72 -7.45
N LEU A 257 -16.14 -1.92 -7.23
CA LEU A 257 -15.04 -2.45 -8.05
C LEU A 257 -15.45 -2.67 -9.52
N ALA A 258 -16.72 -3.01 -9.76
CA ALA A 258 -17.28 -3.20 -11.09
C ALA A 258 -17.65 -1.88 -11.81
N ALA A 259 -17.81 -0.78 -11.07
CA ALA A 259 -18.22 0.51 -11.63
C ALA A 259 -17.09 1.26 -12.36
N THR A 260 -15.87 0.74 -12.36
CA THR A 260 -14.66 1.47 -12.77
C THR A 260 -13.95 0.79 -13.93
N THR A 261 -13.26 1.58 -14.76
CA THR A 261 -12.62 1.08 -16.00
C THR A 261 -11.22 0.51 -15.81
N TRP A 262 -10.59 0.68 -14.64
CA TRP A 262 -9.24 0.17 -14.31
C TRP A 262 -8.16 0.61 -15.32
N SER A 263 -8.27 1.83 -15.84
CA SER A 263 -7.23 2.43 -16.67
C SER A 263 -6.05 2.88 -15.79
N HIS A 264 -4.87 2.30 -16.05
CA HIS A 264 -3.58 2.68 -15.48
C HIS A 264 -2.75 3.49 -16.47
#